data_AF-A0A6I6DE35-F1
#
_entry.id   AF-A0A6I6DE35-F1
#
_cell.length_a   1.000
_cell.length_b   1.000
_cell.length_c   1.000
_cell.angle_alpha   90.00
_cell.angle_beta   90.00
_cell.angle_gamma   90.00
#
_symmetry.space_group_name_H-M   'P 1'
#
loop_
_entity.id
_entity.type
_entity.pdbx_description
1 polymer ?
#
loop_
_entity_poly.entity_id
_entity_poly.type
_entity_poly.pdbx_seq_one_letter_code
_entity_poly.pdbx_strand_id
1 'polypeptide(L)'
;MKVFVLNGPSATGKTALMDYLLLNDNDFLEPIVSFTTRKKRSSEKDGKDYYFINREKYLEYCVDNKIIEEIVYVDNIYGITADELQRVKNTGKHGLIIMTTEGIRTLKKSLGPQNVVSIFIYRDLKEIIEVINNRDSSKQEKNRRIELAKQEIRDLNTCDYVVYNIDTLEYAYDQLKDIINKEINTEPLKIKIKSGEKYRHFKGDIFEVITIAYHSENYSPLVVYKDLQTGIVYARPYEMFAGKKELELENRIVNRFELIDD
;
A
#
# COMPACT_ATOMS: atom_id res chain seq x y z
N MET A 1 -4.30 -8.69 -11.04
CA MET A 1 -3.11 -7.83 -10.92
C MET A 1 -3.08 -7.27 -9.51
N LYS A 2 -1.97 -7.46 -8.78
CA LYS A 2 -1.68 -6.69 -7.55
C LYS A 2 -0.76 -5.52 -7.91
N VAL A 3 -0.77 -4.47 -7.10
CA VAL A 3 0.18 -3.37 -7.16
C VAL A 3 0.97 -3.34 -5.86
N PHE A 4 2.28 -3.52 -5.96
CA PHE A 4 3.24 -3.41 -4.87
C PHE A 4 3.73 -1.97 -4.77
N VAL A 5 3.62 -1.40 -3.58
CA VAL A 5 3.95 -0.02 -3.33
C VAL A 5 5.08 0.06 -2.33
N LEU A 6 6.24 0.57 -2.76
CA LEU A 6 7.36 0.87 -1.90
C LEU A 6 7.17 2.27 -1.30
N ASN A 7 6.99 2.33 0.01
CA ASN A 7 6.78 3.55 0.79
C ASN A 7 7.93 3.79 1.77
N GLY A 8 7.98 4.99 2.33
CA GLY A 8 8.92 5.39 3.38
C GLY A 8 9.68 6.66 3.04
N PRO A 9 10.44 7.21 4.00
CA PRO A 9 11.12 8.49 3.85
C PRO A 9 12.00 8.63 2.60
N SER A 10 12.16 9.85 2.09
CA SER A 10 13.19 10.09 1.08
C SER A 10 14.57 9.63 1.58
N ALA A 11 15.41 9.09 0.69
CA ALA A 11 16.74 8.54 1.02
C ALA A 11 16.77 7.20 1.80
N THR A 12 15.65 6.50 1.96
CA THR A 12 15.64 5.12 2.50
C THR A 12 16.18 4.05 1.54
N GLY A 13 16.48 4.40 0.27
CA GLY A 13 16.99 3.46 -0.72
C GLY A 13 15.94 2.78 -1.61
N LYS A 14 14.66 3.18 -1.53
CA LYS A 14 13.55 2.64 -2.36
C LYS A 14 13.88 2.46 -3.84
N THR A 15 14.43 3.50 -4.49
CA THR A 15 14.76 3.44 -5.93
C THR A 15 15.83 2.39 -6.20
N ALA A 16 16.91 2.37 -5.41
CA ALA A 16 17.98 1.38 -5.56
C ALA A 16 17.46 -0.05 -5.34
N LEU A 17 16.57 -0.24 -4.36
CA LEU A 17 15.96 -1.53 -4.06
C LEU A 17 15.00 -1.98 -5.17
N MET A 18 14.19 -1.05 -5.71
CA MET A 18 13.31 -1.30 -6.85
C MET A 18 14.11 -1.68 -8.09
N ASP A 19 15.17 -0.94 -8.41
CA ASP A 19 16.05 -1.23 -9.54
C ASP A 19 16.74 -2.59 -9.38
N TYR A 20 17.24 -2.88 -8.18
CA TYR A 20 17.87 -4.17 -7.89
C TYR A 20 16.88 -5.34 -8.02
N LEU A 21 15.64 -5.16 -7.55
CA LEU A 21 14.57 -6.14 -7.75
C LEU A 21 14.23 -6.34 -9.24
N LEU A 22 14.08 -5.26 -10.01
CA LEU A 22 13.77 -5.33 -11.45
C LEU A 22 14.92 -5.88 -12.30
N LEU A 23 16.16 -5.80 -11.81
CA LEU A 23 17.30 -6.44 -12.46
C LEU A 23 17.32 -7.96 -12.27
N ASN A 24 16.82 -8.45 -11.12
CA ASN A 24 16.93 -9.87 -10.75
C ASN A 24 15.60 -10.66 -10.89
N ASP A 25 14.43 -10.01 -10.75
CA ASP A 25 13.11 -10.66 -10.74
C ASP A 25 12.03 -9.78 -11.43
N ASN A 26 12.14 -9.54 -12.74
CA ASN A 26 11.16 -8.73 -13.49
C ASN A 26 10.11 -9.52 -14.30
N ASP A 27 10.19 -10.85 -14.32
CA ASP A 27 9.33 -11.65 -15.20
C ASP A 27 7.84 -11.44 -14.91
N PHE A 28 7.50 -11.19 -13.65
CA PHE A 28 6.13 -11.00 -13.17
C PHE A 28 5.85 -9.59 -12.63
N LEU A 29 6.82 -8.66 -12.73
CA LEU A 29 6.70 -7.27 -12.29
C LEU A 29 6.79 -6.30 -13.45
N GLU A 30 5.99 -5.24 -13.37
CA GLU A 30 6.00 -4.14 -14.31
C GLU A 30 6.00 -2.81 -13.53
N PRO A 31 7.01 -1.94 -13.72
CA PRO A 31 7.03 -0.63 -13.08
C PRO A 31 5.84 0.22 -13.52
N ILE A 32 5.16 0.88 -12.58
CA ILE A 32 4.20 1.94 -12.88
C ILE A 32 4.97 3.26 -12.88
N VAL A 33 4.96 3.96 -14.02
CA VAL A 33 5.69 5.21 -14.21
C VAL A 33 4.80 6.40 -13.86
N SER A 34 5.10 7.08 -12.76
CA SER A 34 4.42 8.32 -12.38
C SER A 34 4.76 9.48 -13.32
N PHE A 35 3.85 10.44 -13.48
CA PHE A 35 4.20 11.74 -14.06
C PHE A 35 4.76 12.68 -12.98
N THR A 36 5.52 13.69 -13.39
CA THR A 36 5.90 14.81 -12.53
C THR A 36 6.02 16.12 -13.29
N THR A 37 5.68 17.23 -12.62
CA THR A 37 5.94 18.59 -13.14
C THR A 37 7.35 19.09 -12.83
N ARG A 38 8.14 18.31 -12.08
CA ARG A 38 9.54 18.64 -11.79
C ARG A 38 10.37 18.54 -13.07
N LYS A 39 11.40 19.38 -13.20
CA LYS A 39 12.41 19.19 -14.24
C LYS A 39 13.19 17.87 -14.02
N LYS A 40 13.42 17.16 -15.12
CA LYS A 40 14.25 15.95 -15.18
C LYS A 40 15.67 16.23 -14.72
N ARG A 41 16.25 15.36 -13.89
CA ARG A 41 17.69 15.39 -13.52
C ARG A 41 18.54 14.75 -14.61
N SER A 42 19.84 15.03 -14.60
CA SER A 42 20.79 14.50 -15.59
C SER A 42 20.82 12.97 -15.66
N SER A 43 20.63 12.27 -14.54
CA SER A 43 20.62 10.81 -14.46
C SER A 43 19.26 10.16 -14.78
N GLU A 44 18.19 10.95 -14.87
CA GLU A 44 16.82 10.45 -15.06
C GLU A 44 16.47 10.35 -16.56
N LYS A 45 15.67 9.35 -16.90
CA LYS A 45 15.15 9.04 -18.24
C LYS A 45 13.64 9.23 -18.26
N ASP A 46 13.16 9.98 -19.24
CA ASP A 46 11.74 10.20 -19.46
C ASP A 46 11.06 8.92 -19.95
N GLY A 47 9.85 8.66 -19.46
CA GLY A 47 9.10 7.43 -19.70
C GLY A 47 9.65 6.19 -19.01
N LYS A 48 10.71 6.33 -18.20
CA LYS A 48 11.24 5.27 -17.33
C LYS A 48 11.17 5.68 -15.86
N ASP A 49 11.84 6.77 -15.49
CA ASP A 49 11.87 7.24 -14.11
C ASP A 49 10.59 8.01 -13.77
N TYR A 50 10.18 8.90 -14.67
CA TYR A 50 8.91 9.60 -14.65
C TYR A 50 8.49 9.94 -16.08
N TYR A 51 7.20 10.24 -16.29
CA TYR A 51 6.76 11.11 -17.37
C TYR A 51 6.96 12.57 -16.94
N PHE A 52 8.00 13.22 -17.46
CA PHE A 52 8.30 14.61 -17.13
C PHE A 52 7.41 15.54 -17.96
N ILE A 53 6.34 16.05 -17.36
CA ILE A 53 5.32 16.83 -18.05
C ILE A 53 5.45 18.32 -17.73
N ASN A 54 5.04 19.15 -18.69
CA ASN A 54 4.91 20.59 -18.48
C ASN A 54 3.50 20.94 -17.94
N ARG A 55 3.28 22.23 -17.66
CA ARG A 55 1.99 22.71 -17.12
C ARG A 55 0.83 22.49 -18.10
N GLU A 56 1.05 22.67 -19.40
CA GLU A 56 0.00 22.47 -20.41
C GLU A 56 -0.47 21.01 -20.43
N LYS A 57 0.47 20.07 -20.46
CA LYS A 57 0.18 18.63 -20.44
C LYS A 57 -0.50 18.20 -19.13
N TYR A 58 -0.12 18.78 -18.01
CA TYR A 58 -0.81 18.56 -16.74
C TYR A 58 -2.28 19.01 -16.81
N LEU A 59 -2.54 20.21 -17.35
CA LEU A 59 -3.91 20.70 -17.52
C LEU A 59 -4.74 19.82 -18.46
N GLU A 60 -4.13 19.27 -19.52
CA GLU A 60 -4.79 18.27 -20.38
C GLU A 60 -5.20 17.03 -19.58
N TYR A 61 -4.33 16.50 -18.72
CA TYR A 61 -4.66 15.34 -17.88
C TYR A 61 -5.82 15.64 -16.92
N CYS A 62 -5.90 16.86 -16.38
CA CYS A 62 -7.02 17.30 -15.55
C CYS A 62 -8.32 17.36 -16.34
N VAL A 63 -8.32 18.01 -17.51
CA VAL A 63 -9.52 18.18 -18.35
C VAL A 63 -10.05 16.81 -18.83
N ASP A 64 -9.15 15.89 -19.17
CA ASP A 64 -9.51 14.55 -19.64
C ASP A 64 -9.87 13.57 -18.51
N ASN A 65 -9.85 13.99 -17.23
CA ASN A 65 -10.04 13.12 -16.07
C ASN A 65 -9.14 11.86 -16.07
N LYS A 66 -7.89 12.01 -16.52
CA LYS A 66 -6.92 10.91 -16.63
C LYS A 66 -6.23 10.57 -15.32
N ILE A 67 -6.20 11.49 -14.37
CA ILE A 67 -5.42 11.37 -13.13
C ILE A 67 -6.17 10.50 -12.12
N ILE A 68 -5.54 9.42 -11.68
CA ILE A 68 -6.05 8.53 -10.61
C ILE A 68 -5.61 9.05 -9.25
N GLU A 69 -4.39 9.55 -9.18
CA GLU A 69 -3.77 10.07 -7.97
C GLU A 69 -2.86 11.24 -8.33
N GLU A 70 -2.90 12.28 -7.50
CA GLU A 70 -1.94 13.38 -7.52
C GLU A 70 -1.58 13.80 -6.10
N ILE A 71 -0.30 14.14 -5.90
CA ILE A 71 0.23 14.68 -4.66
C ILE A 71 1.20 15.82 -4.96
N VAL A 72 1.29 16.76 -4.02
CA VAL A 72 2.33 17.78 -4.02
C VAL A 72 3.46 17.33 -3.10
N TYR A 73 4.66 17.17 -3.64
CA TYR A 73 5.85 16.79 -2.89
C TYR A 73 7.00 17.77 -3.16
N VAL A 74 7.43 18.50 -2.13
CA VAL A 74 8.52 19.51 -2.21
C VAL A 74 8.30 20.42 -3.44
N ASP A 75 7.12 21.04 -3.50
CA ASP A 75 6.68 22.02 -4.50
C ASP A 75 6.40 21.50 -5.93
N ASN A 76 6.51 20.19 -6.18
CA ASN A 76 6.21 19.60 -7.49
C ASN A 76 5.03 18.65 -7.39
N ILE A 77 4.27 18.54 -8.48
CA ILE A 77 3.16 17.59 -8.58
C ILE A 77 3.72 16.27 -9.08
N TYR A 78 3.25 15.19 -8.48
CA TYR A 78 3.48 13.81 -8.90
C TYR A 78 2.13 13.12 -8.99
N GLY A 79 2.00 12.13 -9.86
CA GLY A 79 0.76 11.37 -9.94
C GLY A 79 0.82 10.20 -10.91
N ILE A 80 -0.30 9.50 -11.00
CA ILE A 80 -0.47 8.32 -11.88
C ILE A 80 -1.72 8.55 -12.74
N THR A 81 -1.64 8.17 -14.01
CA THR A 81 -2.81 8.20 -14.91
C THR A 81 -3.50 6.84 -15.00
N ALA A 82 -4.78 6.84 -15.35
CA ALA A 82 -5.55 5.64 -15.65
C ALA A 82 -4.93 4.86 -16.81
N ASP A 83 -4.41 5.57 -17.81
CA ASP A 83 -3.72 5.00 -18.97
C ASP A 83 -2.49 4.18 -18.56
N GLU A 84 -1.72 4.68 -17.59
CA GLU A 84 -0.54 3.97 -17.10
C GLU A 84 -0.92 2.70 -16.32
N LEU A 85 -1.93 2.76 -15.47
CA LEU A 85 -2.45 1.55 -14.81
C LEU A 85 -2.99 0.54 -15.83
N GLN A 86 -3.63 1.01 -16.91
CA GLN A 86 -4.11 0.14 -17.98
C GLN A 86 -2.95 -0.46 -18.79
N ARG A 87 -1.88 0.30 -19.06
CA ARG A 87 -0.64 -0.21 -19.69
C ARG A 87 -0.08 -1.36 -18.89
N VAL A 88 0.11 -1.17 -17.59
CA VAL A 88 0.62 -2.20 -16.67
C VAL A 88 -0.32 -3.40 -16.62
N LYS A 89 -1.63 -3.18 -16.56
CA LYS A 89 -2.62 -4.28 -16.58
C LYS A 89 -2.54 -5.10 -17.87
N ASN A 90 -2.29 -4.47 -19.01
CA ASN A 90 -2.20 -5.13 -20.31
C ASN A 90 -0.96 -6.02 -20.47
N THR A 91 0.08 -5.85 -19.63
CA THR A 91 1.25 -6.75 -19.66
C THR A 91 0.96 -8.10 -19.01
N GLY A 92 -0.14 -8.23 -18.26
CA GLY A 92 -0.45 -9.43 -17.47
C GLY A 92 0.39 -9.57 -16.19
N LYS A 93 1.29 -8.62 -15.91
CA LYS A 93 2.18 -8.61 -14.74
C LYS A 93 1.56 -7.88 -13.55
N HIS A 94 2.24 -7.93 -12.40
CA HIS A 94 1.92 -7.12 -11.22
C HIS A 94 2.61 -5.75 -11.29
N GLY A 95 1.93 -4.71 -10.82
CA GLY A 95 2.49 -3.36 -10.80
C GLY A 95 3.49 -3.17 -9.66
N LEU A 96 4.52 -2.38 -9.86
CA LEU A 96 5.48 -1.95 -8.83
C LEU A 96 5.66 -0.43 -8.89
N ILE A 97 5.52 0.25 -7.75
CA ILE A 97 5.61 1.72 -7.69
C ILE A 97 6.20 2.22 -6.38
N ILE A 98 6.83 3.40 -6.41
CA ILE A 98 7.22 4.16 -5.22
C ILE A 98 6.21 5.28 -5.01
N MET A 99 5.57 5.36 -3.84
CA MET A 99 4.62 6.46 -3.55
C MET A 99 4.51 6.77 -2.05
N THR A 100 3.89 7.90 -1.72
CA THR A 100 3.64 8.32 -0.33
C THR A 100 2.44 7.59 0.30
N THR A 101 2.25 7.73 1.60
CA THR A 101 1.13 7.13 2.34
C THR A 101 -0.21 7.65 1.84
N GLU A 102 -0.28 8.94 1.49
CA GLU A 102 -1.47 9.54 0.89
C GLU A 102 -1.79 8.88 -0.46
N GLY A 103 -0.79 8.72 -1.32
CA GLY A 103 -0.94 8.04 -2.60
C GLY A 103 -1.41 6.59 -2.46
N ILE A 104 -0.91 5.85 -1.47
CA ILE A 104 -1.38 4.49 -1.14
C ILE A 104 -2.88 4.49 -0.85
N ARG A 105 -3.37 5.45 -0.05
CA ARG A 105 -4.79 5.52 0.30
C ARG A 105 -5.65 5.78 -0.93
N THR A 106 -5.23 6.68 -1.82
CA THR A 106 -5.93 6.96 -3.07
C THR A 106 -5.94 5.73 -3.98
N LEU A 107 -4.81 5.03 -4.09
CA LEU A 107 -4.71 3.81 -4.89
C LEU A 107 -5.56 2.66 -4.33
N LYS A 108 -5.57 2.47 -3.00
CA LYS A 108 -6.44 1.48 -2.31
C LYS A 108 -7.92 1.79 -2.55
N LYS A 109 -8.33 3.06 -2.59
CA LYS A 109 -9.71 3.45 -2.96
C LYS A 109 -10.05 3.14 -4.42
N SER A 110 -9.11 3.39 -5.34
CA SER A 110 -9.34 3.19 -6.78
C SER A 110 -9.32 1.73 -7.21
N LEU A 111 -8.35 0.95 -6.72
CA LEU A 111 -8.13 -0.44 -7.13
C LEU A 111 -8.76 -1.47 -6.18
N GLY A 112 -9.19 -1.04 -5.00
CA GLY A 112 -9.59 -1.92 -3.91
C GLY A 112 -8.39 -2.28 -3.02
N PRO A 113 -8.54 -2.28 -1.68
CA PRO A 113 -7.44 -2.50 -0.76
C PRO A 113 -6.77 -3.87 -0.91
N GLN A 114 -7.52 -4.89 -1.32
CA GLN A 114 -7.01 -6.24 -1.56
C GLN A 114 -6.05 -6.36 -2.76
N ASN A 115 -6.02 -5.36 -3.64
CA ASN A 115 -5.17 -5.34 -4.83
C ASN A 115 -3.90 -4.50 -4.63
N VAL A 116 -3.73 -3.83 -3.49
CA VAL A 116 -2.59 -2.95 -3.21
C VAL A 116 -1.86 -3.44 -1.98
N VAL A 117 -0.58 -3.76 -2.13
CA VAL A 117 0.30 -4.18 -1.04
C VAL A 117 1.30 -3.06 -0.77
N SER A 118 1.20 -2.45 0.40
CA SER A 118 2.09 -1.38 0.84
C SER A 118 3.24 -1.92 1.68
N ILE A 119 4.47 -1.56 1.29
CA ILE A 119 5.71 -2.06 1.87
C ILE A 119 6.55 -0.86 2.30
N PHE A 120 6.71 -0.67 3.60
CA PHE A 120 7.50 0.40 4.16
C PHE A 120 8.99 0.03 4.14
N ILE A 121 9.81 0.79 3.40
CA ILE A 121 11.26 0.64 3.41
C ILE A 121 11.83 1.46 4.54
N TYR A 122 12.17 0.78 5.64
CA TYR A 122 12.78 1.37 6.82
C TYR A 122 14.28 1.58 6.64
N ARG A 123 14.75 2.71 7.15
CA ARG A 123 16.17 3.02 7.36
C ARG A 123 16.27 3.96 8.56
N ASP A 124 17.37 3.89 9.30
CA ASP A 124 17.56 4.76 10.46
C ASP A 124 17.54 6.24 10.07
N LEU A 125 16.81 7.04 10.84
CA LEU A 125 16.63 8.47 10.58
C LEU A 125 17.96 9.22 10.50
N LYS A 126 18.94 8.82 11.30
CA LYS A 126 20.29 9.41 11.28
C LYS A 126 20.95 9.26 9.90
N GLU A 127 20.86 8.07 9.31
CA GLU A 127 21.44 7.80 7.99
C GLU A 127 20.65 8.51 6.88
N ILE A 128 19.32 8.55 6.98
CA ILE A 128 18.47 9.30 6.06
C ILE A 128 18.89 10.78 6.03
N ILE A 129 19.09 11.39 7.20
CA ILE A 129 19.50 12.79 7.33
C ILE A 129 20.89 13.00 6.70
N GLU A 130 21.84 12.09 6.92
CA GLU A 130 23.18 12.16 6.33
C GLU A 130 23.10 12.15 4.79
N VAL A 131 22.34 11.23 4.20
CA VAL A 131 22.16 11.18 2.74
C VAL A 131 21.47 12.45 2.22
N ILE A 132 20.46 12.98 2.91
CA ILE A 132 19.81 14.24 2.51
C ILE A 132 20.81 15.41 2.54
N ASN A 133 21.66 15.47 3.57
CA ASN A 133 22.66 16.52 3.71
C ASN A 133 23.73 16.48 2.60
N ASN A 134 24.05 15.29 2.09
CA ASN A 134 25.02 15.10 1.01
C ASN A 134 24.46 15.40 -0.39
N ARG A 135 23.15 15.66 -0.55
CA ARG A 135 22.57 16.02 -1.85
C ARG A 135 22.99 17.41 -2.30
N ASP A 136 23.18 17.56 -3.61
CA ASP A 136 23.32 18.86 -4.25
C ASP A 136 21.96 19.57 -4.32
N SER A 137 21.63 20.33 -3.27
CA SER A 137 20.36 21.04 -3.10
C SER A 137 20.50 22.16 -2.06
N SER A 138 19.57 23.13 -2.09
CA SER A 138 19.60 24.25 -1.16
C SER A 138 19.40 23.82 0.30
N LYS A 139 19.94 24.60 1.25
CA LYS A 139 19.73 24.36 2.70
C LYS A 139 18.24 24.32 3.07
N GLN A 140 17.43 25.16 2.43
CA GLN A 140 15.97 25.18 2.64
C GLN A 140 15.32 23.87 2.18
N GLU A 141 15.69 23.36 1.01
CA GLU A 141 15.17 22.07 0.51
C GLU A 141 15.58 20.91 1.42
N LYS A 142 16.85 20.88 1.86
CA LYS A 142 17.35 19.86 2.79
C LYS A 142 16.54 19.84 4.09
N ASN A 143 16.32 21.01 4.70
CA ASN A 143 15.53 21.12 5.92
C ASN A 143 14.09 20.63 5.72
N ARG A 144 13.43 21.00 4.61
CA ARG A 144 12.08 20.50 4.28
C ARG A 144 12.05 18.98 4.15
N ARG A 145 13.04 18.38 3.46
CA ARG A 145 13.16 16.93 3.31
C ARG A 145 13.38 16.21 4.64
N ILE A 146 14.17 16.80 5.54
CA ILE A 146 14.41 16.24 6.89
C ILE A 146 13.12 16.25 7.70
N GLU A 147 12.35 17.33 7.67
CA GLU A 147 11.07 17.40 8.39
C GLU A 147 10.04 16.42 7.81
N LEU A 148 9.96 16.30 6.48
CA LEU A 148 9.13 15.28 5.84
C LEU A 148 9.56 13.86 6.25
N ALA A 149 10.86 13.56 6.26
CA ALA A 149 11.35 12.23 6.67
C ALA A 149 10.97 11.88 8.11
N LYS A 150 10.99 12.85 9.05
CA LYS A 150 10.54 12.66 10.44
C LYS A 150 9.04 12.41 10.56
N GLN A 151 8.24 12.91 9.61
CA GLN A 151 6.81 12.67 9.56
C GLN A 151 6.53 11.30 8.94
N GLU A 152 7.11 11.03 7.77
CA GLU A 152 6.94 9.79 7.01
C GLU A 152 7.39 8.55 7.80
N ILE A 153 8.37 8.67 8.71
CA ILE A 153 8.79 7.53 9.54
C ILE A 153 7.69 7.02 10.49
N ARG A 154 6.71 7.87 10.82
CA ARG A 154 5.58 7.51 11.68
C ARG A 154 4.54 6.66 10.94
N ASP A 155 4.60 6.66 9.61
CA ASP A 155 3.69 5.89 8.77
C ASP A 155 4.06 4.39 8.71
N LEU A 156 5.15 3.98 9.36
CA LEU A 156 5.61 2.59 9.40
C LEU A 156 4.48 1.60 9.79
N ASN A 157 3.64 1.96 10.76
CA ASN A 157 2.54 1.11 11.24
C ASN A 157 1.31 1.11 10.32
N THR A 158 1.32 1.90 9.24
CA THR A 158 0.19 2.01 8.29
C THR A 158 0.35 1.11 7.06
N CYS A 159 1.57 0.66 6.80
CA CYS A 159 1.87 -0.25 5.69
C CYS A 159 1.59 -1.71 6.06
N ASP A 160 1.35 -2.54 5.05
CA ASP A 160 1.05 -3.96 5.22
C ASP A 160 2.32 -4.75 5.62
N TYR A 161 3.48 -4.30 5.16
CA TYR A 161 4.79 -4.89 5.45
C TYR A 161 5.86 -3.83 5.74
N VAL A 162 6.95 -4.26 6.38
CA VAL A 162 8.18 -3.46 6.58
C VAL A 162 9.37 -4.24 6.05
N VAL A 163 10.25 -3.57 5.30
CA VAL A 163 11.56 -4.07 4.86
C VAL A 163 12.64 -3.21 5.50
N TYR A 164 13.59 -3.84 6.17
CA TYR A 164 14.68 -3.14 6.85
C TYR A 164 15.90 -2.99 5.93
N ASN A 165 16.14 -1.78 5.44
CA ASN A 165 17.33 -1.41 4.66
C ASN A 165 18.37 -0.71 5.54
N ILE A 166 18.93 -1.47 6.48
CA ILE A 166 19.88 -0.99 7.51
C ILE A 166 21.29 -1.61 7.39
N ASP A 167 21.43 -2.75 6.71
CA ASP A 167 22.69 -3.48 6.60
C ASP A 167 23.19 -3.46 5.15
N THR A 168 22.81 -4.46 4.36
CA THR A 168 23.13 -4.53 2.93
C THR A 168 21.87 -4.37 2.08
N LEU A 169 22.05 -3.88 0.84
CA LEU A 169 20.97 -3.81 -0.13
C LEU A 169 20.41 -5.21 -0.45
N GLU A 170 21.28 -6.23 -0.44
CA GLU A 170 20.94 -7.63 -0.69
C GLU A 170 20.00 -8.18 0.40
N TYR A 171 20.28 -7.89 1.67
CA TYR A 171 19.39 -8.26 2.78
C TYR A 171 18.00 -7.61 2.68
N ALA A 172 17.94 -6.34 2.27
CA ALA A 172 16.66 -5.66 2.03
C ALA A 172 15.91 -6.25 0.81
N TYR A 173 16.67 -6.66 -0.21
CA TYR A 173 16.13 -7.29 -1.41
C TYR A 173 15.51 -8.67 -1.11
N ASP A 174 16.19 -9.51 -0.33
CA ASP A 174 15.66 -10.83 0.04
C ASP A 174 14.33 -10.71 0.80
N GLN A 175 14.27 -9.80 1.79
CA GLN A 175 13.02 -9.51 2.50
C GLN A 175 11.89 -9.06 1.54
N LEU A 176 12.20 -8.13 0.63
CA LEU A 176 11.23 -7.62 -0.33
C LEU A 176 10.73 -8.72 -1.28
N LYS A 177 11.65 -9.55 -1.78
CA LYS A 177 11.35 -10.67 -2.67
C LYS A 177 10.44 -11.69 -1.99
N ASP A 178 10.72 -12.04 -0.73
CA ASP A 178 9.89 -12.96 0.04
C ASP A 178 8.47 -12.44 0.23
N ILE A 179 8.32 -11.15 0.56
CA ILE A 179 7.00 -10.50 0.68
C ILE A 179 6.23 -10.55 -0.64
N ILE A 180 6.88 -10.18 -1.75
CA ILE A 180 6.24 -10.17 -3.07
C ILE A 180 5.82 -11.59 -3.48
N ASN A 181 6.71 -12.56 -3.33
CA ASN A 181 6.43 -13.96 -3.66
C ASN A 181 5.26 -14.51 -2.83
N LYS A 182 5.23 -14.22 -1.53
CA LYS A 182 4.11 -14.59 -0.66
C LYS A 182 2.80 -14.00 -1.18
N GLU A 183 2.78 -12.71 -1.50
CA GLU A 183 1.57 -12.00 -1.89
C GLU A 183 1.03 -12.39 -3.28
N ILE A 184 1.92 -12.72 -4.22
CA ILE A 184 1.52 -13.21 -5.55
C ILE A 184 0.88 -14.60 -5.44
N ASN A 185 1.39 -15.45 -4.55
CA ASN A 185 0.87 -16.80 -4.32
C ASN A 185 -0.33 -16.85 -3.36
N THR A 186 -0.70 -15.71 -2.75
CA THR A 186 -1.85 -15.62 -1.85
C THR A 186 -3.10 -15.27 -2.64
N GLU A 187 -4.15 -16.09 -2.53
CA GLU A 187 -5.45 -15.77 -3.13
C GLU A 187 -5.96 -14.42 -2.62
N PRO A 188 -6.51 -13.55 -3.49
CA PRO A 188 -7.12 -12.30 -3.05
C PRO A 188 -8.22 -12.57 -2.03
N LEU A 189 -8.27 -11.76 -0.97
CA LEU A 189 -9.36 -11.82 0.00
C LEU A 189 -10.69 -11.58 -0.72
N LYS A 190 -11.53 -12.61 -0.77
CA LYS A 190 -12.90 -12.53 -1.27
C LYS A 190 -13.81 -12.27 -0.09
N ILE A 191 -14.28 -11.03 0.04
CA ILE A 191 -15.30 -10.67 1.03
C ILE A 191 -16.60 -11.38 0.62
N LYS A 192 -17.04 -12.34 1.44
CA LYS A 192 -18.25 -13.14 1.21
C LYS A 192 -19.41 -12.74 2.10
N ILE A 193 -19.11 -12.06 3.20
CA ILE A 193 -20.08 -11.63 4.22
C ILE A 193 -20.92 -10.47 3.68
N LYS A 194 -22.23 -10.53 3.88
CA LYS A 194 -23.20 -9.53 3.44
C LYS A 194 -23.95 -8.89 4.61
N SER A 195 -24.43 -7.68 4.37
CA SER A 195 -25.35 -7.00 5.29
C SER A 195 -26.63 -7.81 5.47
N GLY A 196 -27.12 -7.90 6.70
CA GLY A 196 -28.31 -8.66 7.10
C GLY A 196 -28.05 -10.14 7.42
N GLU A 197 -26.89 -10.69 7.08
CA GLU A 197 -26.55 -12.08 7.42
C GLU A 197 -26.41 -12.24 8.94
N LYS A 198 -26.96 -13.33 9.47
CA LYS A 198 -26.88 -13.67 10.89
C LYS A 198 -25.80 -14.71 11.12
N TYR A 199 -25.03 -14.53 12.17
CA TYR A 199 -23.95 -15.42 12.54
C TYR A 199 -24.06 -15.83 14.00
N ARG A 200 -23.83 -17.12 14.27
CA ARG A 200 -23.66 -17.64 15.62
C ARG A 200 -22.18 -17.59 15.99
N HIS A 201 -21.85 -16.87 17.06
CA HIS A 201 -20.51 -16.91 17.63
C HIS A 201 -20.28 -18.26 18.33
N PHE A 202 -19.02 -18.73 18.40
CA PHE A 202 -18.69 -20.01 19.03
C PHE A 202 -19.13 -20.13 20.52
N LYS A 203 -19.43 -19.00 21.18
CA LYS A 203 -19.97 -18.96 22.55
C LYS A 203 -21.51 -19.06 22.62
N GLY A 204 -22.20 -19.10 21.49
CA GLY A 204 -23.65 -19.27 21.39
C GLY A 204 -24.43 -18.01 20.99
N ASP A 205 -23.88 -16.83 21.26
CA ASP A 205 -24.51 -15.52 20.97
C ASP A 205 -24.75 -15.35 19.46
N ILE A 206 -25.85 -14.67 19.11
CA ILE A 206 -26.24 -14.42 17.72
C ILE A 206 -26.05 -12.94 17.37
N PHE A 207 -25.38 -12.72 16.25
CA PHE A 207 -25.09 -11.40 15.73
C PHE A 207 -25.64 -11.23 14.32
N GLU A 208 -26.03 -10.01 13.98
CA GLU A 208 -26.41 -9.62 12.62
C GLU A 208 -25.34 -8.69 12.05
N VAL A 209 -24.86 -8.98 10.83
CA VAL A 209 -23.91 -8.11 10.14
C VAL A 209 -24.64 -6.87 9.64
N ILE A 210 -24.18 -5.71 10.08
CA ILE A 210 -24.68 -4.42 9.62
C ILE A 210 -24.05 -4.09 8.26
N THR A 211 -22.72 -4.12 8.18
CA THR A 211 -21.97 -3.74 6.97
C THR A 211 -20.51 -4.19 7.05
N ILE A 212 -19.77 -4.00 5.95
CA ILE A 212 -18.32 -4.00 5.92
C ILE A 212 -17.82 -2.56 5.92
N ALA A 213 -17.06 -2.20 6.94
CA ALA A 213 -16.34 -0.92 7.02
C ALA A 213 -14.86 -1.13 6.62
N TYR A 214 -14.11 -0.04 6.51
CA TYR A 214 -12.67 -0.08 6.25
C TYR A 214 -11.93 0.73 7.30
N HIS A 215 -10.82 0.19 7.80
CA HIS A 215 -9.96 0.89 8.75
C HIS A 215 -9.37 2.15 8.10
N SER A 216 -9.46 3.31 8.76
CA SER A 216 -9.14 4.61 8.17
C SER A 216 -7.67 4.78 7.76
N GLU A 217 -6.76 4.03 8.39
CA GLU A 217 -5.33 4.19 8.18
C GLU A 217 -4.76 3.24 7.12
N ASN A 218 -5.18 1.96 7.15
CA ASN A 218 -4.61 0.88 6.32
C ASN A 218 -5.63 0.24 5.36
N TYR A 219 -6.91 0.63 5.44
CA TYR A 219 -8.01 0.13 4.62
C TYR A 219 -8.24 -1.39 4.73
N SER A 220 -7.82 -2.00 5.84
CA SER A 220 -8.21 -3.38 6.13
C SER A 220 -9.74 -3.47 6.34
N PRO A 221 -10.42 -4.49 5.79
CA PRO A 221 -11.86 -4.64 5.94
C PRO A 221 -12.23 -5.03 7.38
N LEU A 222 -13.27 -4.37 7.89
CA LEU A 222 -13.83 -4.60 9.21
C LEU A 222 -15.28 -5.08 9.07
N VAL A 223 -15.65 -6.16 9.73
CA VAL A 223 -17.05 -6.57 9.86
C VAL A 223 -17.67 -5.76 10.99
N VAL A 224 -18.71 -5.00 10.68
CA VAL A 224 -19.54 -4.27 11.66
C VAL A 224 -20.81 -5.06 11.90
N TYR A 225 -21.05 -5.45 13.14
CA TYR A 225 -22.11 -6.39 13.50
C TYR A 225 -22.75 -6.04 14.84
N LYS A 226 -24.04 -6.38 14.99
CA LYS A 226 -24.85 -6.08 16.18
C LYS A 226 -25.21 -7.36 16.91
N ASP A 227 -25.05 -7.36 18.23
CA ASP A 227 -25.62 -8.38 19.09
C ASP A 227 -27.14 -8.30 19.09
N LEU A 228 -27.83 -9.39 18.75
CA LEU A 228 -29.30 -9.39 18.68
C LEU A 228 -30.00 -9.42 20.05
N GLN A 229 -29.30 -9.81 21.11
CA GLN A 229 -29.83 -9.81 22.47
C GLN A 229 -29.61 -8.46 23.16
N THR A 230 -28.39 -7.90 23.07
CA THR A 230 -28.02 -6.68 23.81
C THR A 230 -28.16 -5.41 22.98
N GLY A 231 -28.20 -5.51 21.64
CA GLY A 231 -28.20 -4.38 20.72
C GLY A 231 -26.83 -3.68 20.56
N ILE A 232 -25.79 -4.14 21.26
CA ILE A 232 -24.44 -3.54 21.18
C ILE A 232 -23.86 -3.79 19.79
N VAL A 233 -23.23 -2.76 19.22
CA VAL A 233 -22.53 -2.81 17.94
C VAL A 233 -21.03 -2.97 18.14
N TYR A 234 -20.43 -3.88 17.38
CA TYR A 234 -19.01 -4.17 17.38
C TYR A 234 -18.43 -4.00 15.97
N ALA A 235 -17.12 -3.77 15.91
CA ALA A 235 -16.33 -3.81 14.68
C ALA A 235 -15.10 -4.70 14.90
N ARG A 236 -14.72 -5.50 13.90
CA ARG A 236 -13.58 -6.43 13.99
C ARG A 236 -12.94 -6.68 12.63
N PRO A 237 -11.62 -6.93 12.54
CA PRO A 237 -10.98 -7.36 11.30
C PRO A 237 -11.68 -8.54 10.65
N TYR A 238 -11.85 -8.47 9.32
CA TYR A 238 -12.55 -9.48 8.54
C TYR A 238 -11.96 -10.88 8.74
N GLU A 239 -10.63 -11.00 8.74
CA GLU A 239 -9.93 -12.28 8.91
C GLU A 239 -10.19 -12.88 10.29
N MET A 240 -10.37 -12.03 11.32
CA MET A 240 -10.69 -12.50 12.65
C MET A 240 -12.15 -12.95 12.76
N PHE A 241 -13.07 -12.29 12.05
CA PHE A 241 -14.48 -12.66 12.00
C PHE A 241 -14.71 -13.94 11.19
N ALA A 242 -14.20 -13.98 9.95
CA ALA A 242 -14.30 -15.14 9.05
C ALA A 242 -13.33 -16.28 9.41
N GLY A 243 -12.41 -16.02 10.35
CA GLY A 243 -11.39 -16.96 10.77
C GLY A 243 -11.86 -18.00 11.79
N LYS A 244 -10.91 -18.84 12.17
CA LYS A 244 -11.10 -19.89 13.17
C LYS A 244 -10.63 -19.43 14.55
N LYS A 245 -11.11 -20.12 15.59
CA LYS A 245 -10.65 -19.98 16.97
C LYS A 245 -10.23 -21.35 17.48
N GLU A 246 -9.01 -21.41 17.99
CA GLU A 246 -8.53 -22.56 18.76
C GLU A 246 -9.05 -22.47 20.20
N LEU A 247 -9.66 -23.57 20.65
CA LEU A 247 -10.17 -23.78 21.99
C LEU A 247 -9.19 -24.71 22.71
N GLU A 248 -8.18 -24.11 23.35
CA GLU A 248 -7.04 -24.83 23.96
C GLU A 248 -7.47 -25.91 24.95
N LEU A 249 -8.50 -25.66 25.76
CA LEU A 249 -9.04 -26.61 26.73
C LEU A 249 -9.73 -27.83 26.08
N GLU A 250 -10.18 -27.70 24.84
CA GLU A 250 -10.93 -28.73 24.10
C GLU A 250 -10.10 -29.35 22.97
N ASN A 251 -8.86 -28.86 22.76
CA ASN A 251 -7.97 -29.23 21.66
C ASN A 251 -8.69 -29.26 20.30
N ARG A 252 -9.57 -28.27 20.05
CA ARG A 252 -10.42 -28.18 18.86
C ARG A 252 -10.31 -26.81 18.22
N ILE A 253 -10.39 -26.81 16.89
CA ILE A 253 -10.49 -25.59 16.09
C ILE A 253 -11.94 -25.46 15.59
N VAL A 254 -12.57 -24.34 15.89
CA VAL A 254 -13.94 -24.01 15.45
C VAL A 254 -13.96 -22.74 14.61
N ASN A 255 -14.99 -22.54 13.80
CA ASN A 255 -15.22 -21.23 13.20
C ASN A 255 -15.57 -20.24 14.31
N ARG A 256 -15.03 -19.02 14.24
CA ARG A 256 -15.37 -18.01 15.25
C ARG A 256 -16.84 -17.62 15.16
N PHE A 257 -17.33 -17.50 13.92
CA PHE A 257 -18.70 -17.18 13.57
C PHE A 257 -19.16 -18.16 12.49
N GLU A 258 -20.33 -18.76 12.68
CA GLU A 258 -20.97 -19.66 11.72
C GLU A 258 -22.21 -18.99 11.16
N LEU A 259 -22.34 -18.95 9.83
CA LEU A 259 -23.53 -18.41 9.17
C LEU A 259 -24.74 -19.22 9.61
N ILE A 260 -25.80 -18.52 9.98
CA ILE A 260 -27.10 -19.12 10.24
C ILE A 260 -27.88 -18.98 8.94
N ASP A 261 -28.06 -20.10 8.24
CA ASP A 261 -28.98 -20.15 7.11
C ASP A 261 -30.41 -20.03 7.66
N ASP A 262 -31.18 -19.06 7.15
CA ASP A 262 -32.61 -18.93 7.43
C ASP A 262 -33.41 -20.09 6.79
#